data_AF-A0A0T9LC94-F1
#
_entry.id   AF-A0A0T9LC94-F1
#
_cell.length_a   1.000
_cell.length_b   1.000
_cell.length_c   1.000
_cell.angle_alpha   90.00
_cell.angle_beta   90.00
_cell.angle_gamma   90.00
#
_symmetry.space_group_name_H-M   'P 1'
#
loop_
_entity.id
_entity.type
_entity.pdbx_description
1 polymer ?
#
loop_
_entity_poly.entity_id
_entity_poly.type
_entity_poly.pdbx_seq_one_letter_code
_entity_poly.pdbx_strand_id
1 'polypeptide(L)'
;MMRCPVCKHASHTRASRYLSEQTKEAYYQCQNIECSCTFKSIENVDKIITRPPIKEPEIIPTVILPERKVLNRYGSNARIH
;
A
#
# COMPACT_ATOMS: atom_id res chain seq x y z
N MET A 1 16.07 -1.64 7.30
CA MET A 1 17.08 -1.06 6.39
C MET A 1 18.31 -1.95 6.40
N MET A 2 18.66 -2.54 5.26
CA MET A 2 19.81 -3.43 5.12
C MET A 2 21.12 -2.65 5.33
N ARG A 3 22.18 -3.28 5.85
CA ARG A 3 23.51 -2.66 5.90
C ARG A 3 24.19 -2.79 4.54
N CYS A 4 25.02 -1.82 4.18
CA CYS A 4 25.80 -1.87 2.95
C CYS A 4 26.75 -3.09 2.99
N PRO A 5 26.79 -3.93 1.95
CA PRO A 5 27.66 -5.11 1.92
C PRO A 5 29.16 -4.75 1.88
N VAL A 6 29.50 -3.55 1.40
CA VAL A 6 30.89 -3.08 1.25
C VAL A 6 31.43 -2.49 2.55
N CYS A 7 30.78 -1.44 3.06
CA CYS A 7 31.29 -0.65 4.19
C CYS A 7 30.52 -0.88 5.51
N LYS A 8 29.51 -1.75 5.51
CA LYS A 8 28.65 -2.08 6.66
C LYS A 8 27.90 -0.91 7.30
N HIS A 9 27.94 0.27 6.70
CA HIS A 9 27.14 1.43 7.11
C HIS A 9 25.66 1.23 6.81
N ALA A 10 24.82 2.04 7.44
CA ALA A 10 23.39 2.06 7.16
C ALA A 10 23.14 2.44 5.68
N SER A 11 22.12 1.81 5.09
CA SER A 11 21.67 2.13 3.74
C SER A 11 20.18 2.50 3.75
N HIS A 12 19.81 3.44 2.89
CA HIS A 12 18.45 3.92 2.75
C HIS A 12 17.73 3.23 1.58
N THR A 13 16.50 2.79 1.78
CA THR A 13 15.67 2.21 0.71
C THR A 13 15.18 3.31 -0.23
N ARG A 14 15.48 3.20 -1.52
CA ARG A 14 15.06 4.17 -2.55
C ARG A 14 13.76 3.77 -3.24
N ALA A 15 13.64 2.49 -3.56
CA ALA A 15 12.46 1.94 -4.20
C ALA A 15 12.28 0.49 -3.74
N SER A 16 11.04 0.02 -3.77
CA SER A 16 10.76 -1.40 -3.60
C SER A 16 9.62 -1.84 -4.48
N ARG A 17 9.68 -3.08 -4.96
CA ARG A 17 8.67 -3.71 -5.81
C ARG A 17 8.40 -5.12 -5.30
N TYR A 18 7.15 -5.53 -5.28
CA TYR A 18 6.82 -6.93 -5.08
C TYR A 18 6.97 -7.68 -6.40
N LEU A 19 7.76 -8.75 -6.38
CA LEU A 19 7.87 -9.71 -7.49
C LEU A 19 6.79 -10.79 -7.36
N SER A 20 6.43 -11.14 -6.13
CA SER A 20 5.38 -12.10 -5.78
C SER A 20 4.79 -11.73 -4.42
N GLU A 21 3.73 -12.42 -3.98
CA GLU A 21 3.10 -12.16 -2.66
C GLU A 21 4.08 -12.30 -1.48
N GLN A 22 5.08 -13.17 -1.62
CA GLN A 22 6.06 -13.47 -0.58
C GLN A 22 7.44 -12.86 -0.84
N THR A 23 7.66 -12.29 -2.03
CA THR A 23 8.98 -11.85 -2.49
C THR A 23 8.99 -10.38 -2.83
N LYS A 24 9.80 -9.62 -2.11
CA LYS A 24 9.98 -8.18 -2.26
C LYS A 24 11.39 -7.86 -2.74
N GLU A 25 11.47 -7.13 -3.82
CA GLU A 25 12.69 -6.53 -4.32
C GLU A 25 12.84 -5.10 -3.76
N ALA A 26 14.02 -4.75 -3.26
CA ALA A 26 14.30 -3.42 -2.73
C ALA A 26 15.67 -2.90 -3.18
N TYR A 27 15.70 -1.61 -3.54
CA TYR A 27 16.90 -0.88 -3.95
C TYR A 27 17.39 -0.02 -2.80
N TYR A 28 18.68 -0.10 -2.50
CA TYR A 28 19.32 0.54 -1.37
C TYR A 28 20.47 1.45 -1.83
N GLN A 29 20.63 2.58 -1.17
CA GLN A 29 21.76 3.48 -1.33
C GLN A 29 22.46 3.66 0.01
N CYS A 30 23.78 3.44 0.06
CA CYS A 30 24.56 3.67 1.26
C CYS A 30 24.49 5.15 1.68
N GLN A 31 24.38 5.40 2.99
CA GLN A 31 24.41 6.76 3.54
C GLN A 31 25.83 7.34 3.60
N ASN A 32 26.86 6.50 3.65
CA ASN A 32 28.24 6.97 3.57
C ASN A 32 28.53 7.43 2.13
N ILE A 33 28.75 8.73 1.96
CA ILE A 33 29.03 9.38 0.67
C ILE A 33 30.35 8.85 0.07
N GLU A 34 31.34 8.49 0.89
CA GLU A 34 32.59 7.90 0.41
C GLU A 34 32.37 6.53 -0.21
N CYS A 35 31.40 5.76 0.32
CA CYS A 35 31.06 4.46 -0.23
C CYS A 35 30.11 4.60 -1.43
N SER A 36 29.08 5.43 -1.31
CA SER A 36 28.04 5.71 -2.33
C SER A 36 27.45 4.47 -3.03
N CYS A 37 27.63 3.29 -2.46
CA CYS A 37 27.24 2.03 -3.07
C CYS A 37 25.73 1.95 -3.18
N THR A 38 25.25 1.67 -4.39
CA THR A 38 23.87 1.32 -4.68
C THR A 38 23.78 -0.17 -4.93
N PHE A 39 22.85 -0.83 -4.24
CA PHE A 39 22.68 -2.27 -4.36
C PHE A 39 21.21 -2.64 -4.28
N LYS A 40 20.92 -3.86 -4.73
CA LYS A 40 19.58 -4.42 -4.81
C LYS A 40 19.54 -5.67 -3.96
N SER A 41 18.49 -5.84 -3.16
CA SER A 41 18.24 -7.08 -2.45
C SER A 41 16.85 -7.63 -2.76
N ILE A 42 16.73 -8.95 -2.63
CA ILE A 42 15.47 -9.67 -2.72
C ILE A 42 15.21 -10.23 -1.32
N GLU A 43 14.14 -9.79 -0.71
CA GLU A 43 13.66 -10.18 0.61
C GLU A 43 12.49 -11.16 0.43
N ASN A 44 12.62 -12.38 0.96
CA ASN A 44 11.57 -13.40 0.93
C ASN A 44 11.01 -13.67 2.32
N VAL A 45 9.70 -13.83 2.41
CA VAL A 45 9.04 -14.32 3.64
C VAL A 45 9.22 -15.83 3.74
N ASP A 46 10.08 -16.28 4.66
CA ASP A 46 10.33 -17.71 4.89
C ASP A 46 9.16 -18.38 5.62
N LYS A 47 8.74 -17.82 6.76
CA LYS A 47 7.62 -18.35 7.56
C LYS A 47 6.91 -17.28 8.37
N ILE A 48 5.60 -17.45 8.54
CA ILE A 48 4.78 -16.62 9.42
C ILE A 48 4.75 -17.29 10.80
N ILE A 49 5.36 -16.66 11.82
CA ILE A 49 5.44 -17.22 13.18
C ILE A 49 4.07 -17.16 13.89
N THR A 50 3.29 -16.11 13.65
CA THR A 50 1.97 -15.94 14.26
C THR A 50 1.08 -15.20 13.28
N ARG A 51 -0.13 -15.73 13.06
CA ARG A 51 -1.17 -15.05 12.27
C ARG A 51 -2.09 -14.27 13.22
N PRO A 52 -2.53 -13.06 12.85
CA PRO A 52 -3.57 -12.38 13.61
C PRO A 52 -4.85 -13.23 13.63
N PRO A 53 -5.67 -13.15 14.70
CA PRO A 53 -6.94 -13.84 14.75
C PRO A 53 -7.83 -13.35 13.60
N ILE A 54 -8.44 -14.29 12.88
CA ILE A 54 -9.41 -13.98 11.84
C ILE A 54 -10.62 -13.39 12.58
N LYS A 55 -10.82 -12.07 12.46
CA LYS A 55 -12.11 -11.48 12.85
C LYS A 55 -13.12 -12.01 11.84
N GLU A 56 -14.06 -12.82 12.31
CA GLU A 56 -15.25 -13.14 11.53
C GLU A 56 -15.86 -11.81 11.05
N PRO A 57 -16.33 -11.74 9.79
CA PRO A 57 -16.90 -10.50 9.28
C PRO A 57 -18.07 -10.11 10.18
N GLU A 58 -17.91 -9.03 10.94
CA GLU A 58 -19.02 -8.38 11.59
C GLU A 58 -20.00 -8.04 10.48
N ILE A 59 -21.17 -8.69 10.53
CA ILE A 59 -22.27 -8.48 9.58
C ILE A 59 -22.63 -7.00 9.72
N ILE A 60 -22.14 -6.16 8.81
CA ILE A 60 -22.54 -4.76 8.75
C ILE A 60 -24.02 -4.81 8.38
N PRO A 61 -24.96 -4.40 9.26
CA PRO A 61 -26.35 -4.31 8.86
C PRO A 61 -26.39 -3.34 7.68
N THR A 62 -26.83 -3.82 6.52
CA THR A 62 -27.07 -3.00 5.34
C THR A 62 -27.93 -1.83 5.77
N VAL A 63 -27.33 -0.65 5.92
CA VAL A 63 -28.06 0.58 6.18
C VAL A 63 -28.94 0.78 4.95
N ILE A 64 -30.24 0.54 5.10
CA ILE A 64 -31.24 0.88 4.08
C ILE A 64 -31.16 2.40 3.98
N LEU A 65 -30.47 2.90 2.95
CA LEU A 65 -30.40 4.33 2.69
C LEU A 65 -31.84 4.78 2.40
N PRO A 66 -32.40 5.72 3.18
CA PRO A 66 -33.74 6.20 2.91
C PRO A 66 -33.78 6.79 1.51
N GLU A 67 -34.78 6.38 0.72
CA GLU A 67 -35.00 6.87 -0.62
C GLU A 67 -35.04 8.41 -0.61
N ARG A 68 -34.12 9.03 -1.35
CA ARG A 68 -34.01 10.49 -1.41
C ARG A 68 -35.24 11.04 -2.12
N LYS A 69 -36.29 11.39 -1.36
CA LYS A 69 -37.45 12.11 -1.88
C LYS A 69 -37.00 13.50 -2.31
N VAL A 70 -36.67 13.65 -3.59
CA VAL A 70 -36.48 14.97 -4.21
C VAL A 70 -37.85 15.63 -4.28
N LEU A 71 -37.96 16.79 -3.65
CA LEU A 71 -39.13 17.63 -3.80
C LEU A 71 -38.98 18.27 -5.19
N ASN A 72 -39.70 17.74 -6.19
CA ASN A 72 -39.73 18.25 -7.57
C ASN A 72 -40.17 19.73 -7.60
N ARG A 73 -39.26 20.64 -7.25
CA ARG A 73 -39.47 22.09 -7.20
C ARG A 73 -38.88 22.84 -8.40
N TYR A 74 -38.11 22.17 -9.24
CA TYR A 74 -37.69 22.73 -10.53
C TYR A 74 -38.63 22.20 -11.61
N GLY A 75 -39.64 23.01 -11.90
CA GLY A 75 -40.67 22.74 -12.89
C GLY A 75 -40.09 22.52 -14.27
N SER A 76 -40.73 21.60 -14.98
CA SER A 76 -40.66 21.41 -16.42
C SER A 76 -40.94 22.73 -17.15
N ASN A 77 -39.89 23.49 -17.48
CA ASN A 77 -39.97 24.61 -18.43
C ASN A 77 -38.74 24.67 -19.36
N ALA A 78 -38.27 23.51 -19.81
CA ALA A 78 -37.43 23.39 -20.99
C ALA A 78 -38.29 23.00 -22.20
N ARG A 79 -39.15 23.92 -22.64
CA ARG A 79 -39.64 23.96 -24.03
C ARG A 79 -39.13 25.29 -24.60
N ILE A 80 -37.93 25.23 -25.16
CA ILE A 80 -37.45 26.26 -26.09
C ILE A 80 -38.28 26.05 -27.36
N HIS A 81 -39.15 27.00 -27.67
CA HIS A 81 -39.73 27.20 -29.00
C HIS A 81 -38.92 28.28 -29.71
#